data_AF-A0A7K8JQ12-F1
#
_entry.id   AF-A0A7K8JQ12-F1
#
_cell.length_a   1.000
_cell.length_b   1.000
_cell.length_c   1.000
_cell.angle_alpha   90.00
_cell.angle_beta   90.00
_cell.angle_gamma   90.00
#
_symmetry.space_group_name_H-M   'P 1'
#
loop_
_entity.id
_entity.type
_entity.pdbx_description
1 polymer ?
#
loop_
_entity_poly.entity_id
_entity_poly.type
_entity_poly.pdbx_seq_one_letter_code
_entity_poly.pdbx_strand_id
1 'polypeptide(L)'
;GYHRELFENILAEHARECITGLLLLYSSCICQVVESCSSTIHLIIQDLASLQNQGESALLQEIKVLVVAHNIPDRLFPYWYAATATSPVTWPQGSTRSESTAEVAAECITLLLKAAACIQSLEDESEDTEEDVYTLEPELLIPPETINYLHNAEECASPEDFLRIYLSPAQPALDS
;
A
#
# COMPACT_ATOMS: atom_id res chain seq x y z
N GLY A 1 11.43 12.74 6.29
CA GLY A 1 11.23 12.96 4.84
C GLY A 1 9.76 13.24 4.62
N TYR A 2 9.40 14.34 3.98
CA TYR A 2 8.05 14.94 4.06
C TYR A 2 6.88 13.95 3.88
N HIS A 3 6.97 13.04 2.91
CA HIS A 3 5.94 12.02 2.68
C HIS A 3 5.78 11.03 3.84
N ARG A 4 6.89 10.64 4.47
CA ARG A 4 6.88 9.73 5.62
C ARG A 4 6.24 10.38 6.83
N GLU A 5 6.69 11.59 7.21
CA GLU A 5 6.14 12.32 8.36
C GLU A 5 4.65 12.62 8.19
N LEU A 6 4.20 12.92 6.97
CA LEU A 6 2.77 13.12 6.69
C LEU A 6 1.96 11.85 6.96
N PHE A 7 2.41 10.70 6.43
CA PHE A 7 1.73 9.43 6.66
C PHE A 7 1.84 8.99 8.11
N GLU A 8 2.99 9.13 8.75
CA GLU A 8 3.16 8.88 10.18
C GLU A 8 2.23 9.75 11.01
N ASN A 9 2.00 11.01 10.63
CA ASN A 9 1.05 11.89 11.31
C ASN A 9 -0.40 11.45 11.09
N ILE A 10 -0.80 11.15 9.85
CA ILE A 10 -2.15 10.60 9.54
C ILE A 10 -2.38 9.32 10.35
N LEU A 11 -1.38 8.44 10.44
CA LEU A 11 -1.47 7.18 11.19
C LEU A 11 -1.41 7.42 12.72
N ALA A 12 -0.63 8.40 13.18
CA ALA A 12 -0.55 8.76 14.60
C ALA A 12 -1.82 9.43 15.12
N GLU A 13 -2.62 10.09 14.28
CA GLU A 13 -3.94 10.59 14.68
C GLU A 13 -4.90 9.46 15.09
N HIS A 14 -4.63 8.23 14.64
CA HIS A 14 -5.39 7.03 14.98
C HIS A 14 -4.83 6.25 16.20
N ALA A 15 -3.99 6.87 17.04
CA ALA A 15 -3.20 6.31 18.16
C ALA A 15 -3.94 5.50 19.25
N ARG A 16 -5.23 5.20 19.11
CA ARG A 16 -5.91 4.24 20.00
C ARG A 16 -5.61 2.79 19.66
N GLU A 17 -5.10 2.50 18.46
CA GLU A 17 -4.76 1.15 18.02
C GLU A 17 -3.37 1.10 17.37
N CYS A 18 -2.66 -0.02 17.54
CA CYS A 18 -1.43 -0.27 16.81
C CYS A 18 -1.71 -0.44 15.31
N ILE A 19 -1.16 0.49 14.53
CA ILE A 19 -1.09 0.38 13.07
C ILE A 19 0.30 -0.12 12.71
N THR A 20 0.35 -1.19 11.92
CA THR A 20 1.59 -1.77 11.39
C THR A 20 1.50 -1.83 9.88
N GLY A 21 2.61 -2.03 9.19
CA GLY A 21 2.60 -2.03 7.73
C GLY A 21 3.92 -1.65 7.10
N LEU A 22 3.85 -1.30 5.82
CA LEU A 22 5.01 -0.94 4.99
C LEU A 22 4.67 0.24 4.09
N LEU A 23 5.56 1.23 4.08
CA LEU A 23 5.56 2.38 3.19
C LEU A 23 6.74 2.29 2.23
N LEU A 24 6.46 2.09 0.95
CA LEU A 24 7.45 2.15 -0.13
C LEU A 24 7.37 3.47 -0.87
N LEU A 25 8.48 4.21 -0.84
CA LEU A 25 8.62 5.50 -1.52
C LEU A 25 9.37 5.32 -2.84
N TYR A 26 8.66 5.50 -3.96
CA TYR A 26 9.25 5.62 -5.29
C TYR A 26 9.42 7.11 -5.63
N SER A 27 10.22 7.41 -6.65
CA SER A 27 10.40 8.78 -7.13
C SER A 27 9.12 9.40 -7.71
N SER A 28 8.19 8.58 -8.20
CA SER A 28 6.96 9.00 -8.88
C SER A 28 5.66 8.63 -8.16
N CYS A 29 5.70 7.78 -7.15
CA CYS A 29 4.51 7.26 -6.48
C CYS A 29 4.84 6.69 -5.09
N ILE A 30 3.78 6.34 -4.35
CA ILE A 30 3.87 5.72 -3.04
C ILE A 30 3.06 4.44 -3.06
N CYS A 31 3.64 3.33 -2.58
CA CYS A 31 2.92 2.09 -2.35
C CYS A 31 2.86 1.84 -0.84
N GLN A 32 1.68 1.56 -0.32
CA GLN A 32 1.46 1.40 1.11
C GLN A 32 0.68 0.12 1.40
N VAL A 33 1.12 -0.61 2.43
CA VAL A 33 0.38 -1.70 3.06
C VAL A 33 0.09 -1.28 4.50
N VAL A 34 -1.16 -1.43 4.93
CA VAL A 34 -1.61 -1.06 6.28
C VAL A 34 -2.34 -2.22 6.92
N GLU A 35 -1.96 -2.56 8.15
CA GLU A 35 -2.60 -3.57 8.98
C GLU A 35 -3.15 -2.94 10.26
N SER A 36 -4.46 -3.07 10.45
CA SER A 36 -5.17 -2.61 11.63
C SER A 36 -6.54 -3.29 11.68
N CYS A 37 -7.34 -3.04 12.72
CA CYS A 37 -8.73 -3.49 12.71
C CYS A 37 -9.54 -2.75 11.63
N SER A 38 -10.67 -3.34 11.25
CA SER A 38 -11.50 -2.83 10.16
C SER A 38 -11.99 -1.40 10.38
N SER A 39 -12.26 -0.96 11.62
CA SER A 39 -12.68 0.43 11.87
C SER A 39 -11.56 1.43 11.61
N THR A 40 -10.32 1.09 11.96
CA THR A 40 -9.17 1.97 11.74
C THR A 40 -8.82 2.04 10.25
N ILE A 41 -8.85 0.91 9.55
CA ILE A 41 -8.70 0.90 8.08
C ILE A 41 -9.77 1.76 7.40
N HIS A 42 -11.02 1.69 7.87
CA HIS A 42 -12.10 2.53 7.34
C HIS A 42 -11.83 4.03 7.53
N LEU A 43 -11.37 4.44 8.72
CA LEU A 43 -11.02 5.84 9.00
C LEU A 43 -9.85 6.32 8.13
N ILE A 44 -8.80 5.48 7.98
CA ILE A 44 -7.67 5.80 7.11
C ILE A 44 -8.13 6.01 5.66
N ILE A 45 -8.99 5.15 5.13
CA ILE A 45 -9.51 5.31 3.77
C ILE A 45 -10.37 6.59 3.65
N GLN A 46 -11.13 6.93 4.70
CA GLN A 46 -11.91 8.17 4.75
C GLN A 46 -11.01 9.42 4.74
N ASP A 47 -9.88 9.39 5.44
CA ASP A 47 -8.91 10.49 5.43
C ASP A 47 -8.20 10.59 4.09
N LEU A 48 -7.86 9.47 3.45
CA LEU A 48 -7.31 9.45 2.09
C LEU A 48 -8.28 10.02 1.06
N ALA A 49 -9.57 9.69 1.17
CA ALA A 49 -10.61 10.30 0.34
C ALA A 49 -10.68 11.82 0.55
N SER A 50 -10.64 12.27 1.81
CA SER A 50 -10.66 13.68 2.17
C SER A 50 -9.43 14.43 1.65
N LEU A 51 -8.25 13.80 1.69
CA LEU A 51 -7.00 14.34 1.18
C LEU A 51 -7.06 14.50 -0.35
N GLN A 52 -7.51 13.48 -1.06
CA GLN A 52 -7.65 13.52 -2.52
C GLN A 52 -8.65 14.61 -2.97
N ASN A 53 -9.68 14.87 -2.16
CA ASN A 53 -10.70 15.88 -2.43
C ASN A 53 -10.25 17.33 -2.20
N GLN A 54 -9.01 17.56 -1.77
CA GLN A 54 -8.44 18.92 -1.67
C GLN A 54 -8.12 19.54 -3.04
N GLY A 55 -8.45 18.85 -4.14
CA GLY A 55 -8.28 19.34 -5.51
C GLY A 55 -6.83 19.34 -5.97
N GLU A 56 -6.47 20.24 -6.88
CA GLU A 56 -5.10 20.30 -7.45
C GLU A 56 -4.01 20.59 -6.41
N SER A 57 -4.38 21.13 -5.24
CA SER A 57 -3.47 21.34 -4.11
C SER A 57 -3.26 20.12 -3.22
N ALA A 58 -3.97 19.01 -3.47
CA ALA A 58 -3.80 17.78 -2.72
C ALA A 58 -2.36 17.26 -2.87
N LEU A 59 -1.74 16.91 -1.74
CA LEU A 59 -0.39 16.35 -1.71
C LEU A 59 -0.30 14.98 -2.38
N LEU A 60 -1.40 14.23 -2.34
CA LEU A 60 -1.55 12.95 -3.00
C LEU A 60 -2.77 13.04 -3.90
N GLN A 61 -2.56 12.67 -5.16
CA GLN A 61 -3.58 12.63 -6.18
C GLN A 61 -3.69 11.20 -6.70
N GLU A 62 -4.83 10.88 -7.30
CA GLU A 62 -5.08 9.61 -7.98
C GLU A 62 -4.81 8.38 -7.08
N ILE A 63 -5.23 8.44 -5.82
CA ILE A 63 -5.07 7.36 -4.87
C ILE A 63 -5.90 6.16 -5.32
N LYS A 64 -5.31 4.97 -5.27
CA LYS A 64 -5.95 3.70 -5.64
C LYS A 64 -5.88 2.70 -4.49
N VAL A 65 -7.03 2.10 -4.20
CA VAL A 65 -7.17 0.98 -3.27
C VAL A 65 -7.03 -0.31 -4.07
N LEU A 66 -5.88 -0.96 -3.96
CA LEU A 66 -5.58 -2.18 -4.71
C LEU A 66 -6.37 -3.39 -4.17
N VAL A 67 -6.22 -3.68 -2.87
CA VAL A 67 -6.89 -4.78 -2.18
C VAL A 67 -7.12 -4.40 -0.72
N VAL A 68 -8.28 -4.79 -0.19
CA VAL A 68 -8.54 -4.79 1.25
C VAL A 68 -8.88 -6.20 1.69
N ALA A 69 -7.99 -6.80 2.47
CA ALA A 69 -8.19 -8.12 3.06
C ALA A 69 -8.78 -8.00 4.48
N HIS A 70 -9.51 -9.02 4.91
CA HIS A 70 -10.11 -9.11 6.25
C HIS A 70 -9.83 -10.49 6.84
N ASN A 71 -9.97 -10.62 8.17
CA ASN A 71 -9.73 -11.86 8.91
C ASN A 71 -8.33 -12.47 8.70
N ILE A 72 -7.30 -11.62 8.64
CA ILE A 72 -5.92 -12.10 8.67
C ILE A 72 -5.64 -12.74 10.04
N PRO A 73 -5.08 -13.96 10.09
CA PRO A 73 -4.92 -14.70 11.35
C PRO A 73 -3.88 -14.05 12.27
N ASP A 74 -2.81 -13.52 11.68
CA ASP A 74 -1.70 -12.85 12.34
C ASP A 74 -1.30 -11.61 11.52
N ARG A 75 -0.66 -10.63 12.19
CA ARG A 75 -0.07 -9.46 11.51
C ARG A 75 1.13 -9.92 10.69
N LEU A 76 1.19 -9.51 9.42
CA LEU A 76 2.33 -9.77 8.54
C LEU A 76 3.48 -8.80 8.84
N PHE A 77 3.17 -7.65 9.44
CA PHE A 77 4.13 -6.63 9.83
C PHE A 77 4.08 -6.45 11.35
N PRO A 78 5.16 -6.82 12.09
CA PRO A 78 5.20 -6.60 13.54
C PRO A 78 5.30 -5.10 13.89
N TYR A 79 5.92 -4.30 13.02
CA TYR A 79 6.09 -2.85 13.17
C TYR A 79 5.68 -2.09 11.91
N TRP A 80 5.83 -0.77 11.95
CA TRP A 80 5.69 0.09 10.79
C TRP A 80 7.05 0.26 10.11
N TYR A 81 7.14 -0.11 8.84
CA TYR A 81 8.38 -0.02 8.06
C TYR A 81 8.30 1.07 7.00
N ALA A 82 9.40 1.77 6.78
CA ALA A 82 9.59 2.67 5.65
C ALA A 82 10.79 2.22 4.82
N ALA A 83 10.64 2.19 3.50
CA ALA A 83 11.73 1.91 2.60
C ALA A 83 11.67 2.78 1.34
N THR A 84 12.84 3.11 0.81
CA THR A 84 12.97 3.86 -0.44
C THR A 84 13.32 2.92 -1.58
N ALA A 85 12.60 3.07 -2.69
CA ALA A 85 12.84 2.36 -3.92
C ALA A 85 13.79 3.17 -4.81
N THR A 86 15.07 2.80 -4.84
CA THR A 86 16.01 3.37 -5.81
C THR A 86 15.81 2.67 -7.15
N SER A 87 15.23 3.37 -8.12
CA SER A 87 14.98 2.79 -9.45
C SER A 87 16.30 2.35 -10.09
N PRO A 88 16.45 1.08 -10.50
CA PRO A 88 17.53 0.69 -11.39
C PRO A 88 17.41 1.45 -12.72
N VAL A 89 18.55 1.73 -13.36
CA VAL A 89 18.65 2.41 -14.67
C VAL A 89 18.03 1.58 -15.80
N THR A 90 17.88 0.27 -15.58
CA THR A 90 17.32 -0.68 -16.53
C THR A 90 16.44 -1.67 -15.78
N TRP A 91 15.13 -1.46 -15.82
CA TRP A 91 14.18 -2.51 -15.46
C TRP A 91 14.26 -3.63 -16.50
N PRO A 92 14.35 -4.91 -16.09
CA PRO A 92 14.17 -6.01 -17.01
C PRO A 92 12.81 -5.84 -17.68
N GLN A 93 12.79 -5.71 -19.01
CA GLN A 93 11.55 -5.63 -19.78
C GLN A 93 10.76 -6.92 -19.52
N GLY A 94 9.72 -6.83 -18.70
CA GLY A 94 8.83 -7.93 -18.41
C GLY A 94 8.20 -8.41 -19.71
N SER A 95 8.26 -9.73 -19.94
CA SER A 95 7.55 -10.35 -21.05
C SER A 95 6.07 -10.01 -20.92
N THR A 96 5.51 -9.37 -21.93
CA THR A 96 4.09 -9.08 -22.08
C THR A 96 3.29 -10.38 -22.15
N ARG A 97 2.99 -10.96 -20.97
CA ARG A 97 1.95 -11.96 -20.83
C ARG A 97 0.65 -11.21 -20.58
N SER A 98 -0.42 -11.65 -21.23
CA SER A 98 -1.78 -11.14 -21.01
C SER A 98 -2.26 -11.61 -19.63
N GLU A 99 -1.77 -10.96 -18.58
CA GLU A 99 -2.16 -11.18 -17.20
C GLU A 99 -3.38 -10.34 -16.87
N SER A 100 -4.32 -10.93 -16.13
CA SER A 100 -5.48 -10.22 -15.60
C SER A 100 -5.06 -9.23 -14.51
N THR A 101 -5.85 -8.17 -14.28
CA THR A 101 -5.59 -7.21 -13.19
C THR A 101 -5.39 -7.89 -11.84
N ALA A 102 -6.11 -8.98 -11.57
CA ALA A 102 -5.98 -9.76 -10.34
C ALA A 102 -4.62 -10.48 -10.22
N GLU A 103 -4.09 -11.03 -11.32
CA GLU A 103 -2.76 -11.66 -11.32
C GLU A 103 -1.67 -10.62 -11.09
N VAL A 104 -1.75 -9.48 -11.78
CA VAL A 104 -0.80 -8.36 -11.61
C VAL A 104 -0.85 -7.80 -10.18
N ALA A 105 -2.05 -7.67 -9.60
CA ALA A 105 -2.21 -7.26 -8.21
C ALA A 105 -1.60 -8.27 -7.23
N ALA A 106 -1.79 -9.57 -7.47
CA ALA A 106 -1.21 -10.63 -6.65
C ALA A 106 0.32 -10.65 -6.71
N GLU A 107 0.91 -10.38 -7.87
CA GLU A 107 2.37 -10.21 -8.01
C GLU A 107 2.89 -9.00 -7.24
N CYS A 108 2.21 -7.85 -7.33
CA CYS A 108 2.52 -6.67 -6.51
C CYS A 108 2.49 -6.97 -5.02
N ILE A 109 1.43 -7.64 -4.55
CA ILE A 109 1.31 -8.04 -3.14
C ILE A 109 2.43 -8.99 -2.76
N THR A 110 2.79 -9.94 -3.63
CA THR A 110 3.90 -10.87 -3.39
C THR A 110 5.23 -10.14 -3.24
N LEU A 111 5.51 -9.14 -4.08
CA LEU A 111 6.71 -8.31 -3.96
C LEU A 111 6.73 -7.51 -2.65
N LEU A 112 5.60 -6.90 -2.26
CA LEU A 112 5.47 -6.17 -0.99
C LEU A 112 5.74 -7.08 0.22
N LEU A 113 5.23 -8.31 0.21
CA LEU A 113 5.46 -9.28 1.28
C LEU A 113 6.92 -9.76 1.32
N LYS A 114 7.56 -9.95 0.17
CA LYS A 114 8.99 -10.29 0.11
C LYS A 114 9.86 -9.13 0.62
N ALA A 115 9.53 -7.90 0.25
CA ALA A 115 10.20 -6.71 0.77
C ALA A 115 10.07 -6.62 2.30
N ALA A 116 8.87 -6.87 2.83
CA ALA A 116 8.62 -6.92 4.26
C ALA A 116 9.48 -7.96 4.99
N ALA A 117 9.56 -9.17 4.44
CA ALA A 117 10.35 -10.26 5.00
C ALA A 117 11.86 -9.96 4.97
N CYS A 118 12.33 -9.30 3.90
CA CYS A 118 13.71 -8.86 3.78
C CYS A 118 14.05 -7.80 4.85
N ILE A 119 13.19 -6.80 5.04
CA ILE A 119 13.38 -5.77 6.08
C ILE A 119 13.45 -6.41 7.46
N GLN A 120 12.52 -7.32 7.77
CA GLN A 120 12.52 -8.06 9.04
C GLN A 120 13.81 -8.86 9.25
N SER A 121 14.33 -9.52 8.21
CA SER A 121 15.59 -10.25 8.31
C SER A 121 16.80 -9.34 8.55
N LEU A 122 16.77 -8.11 8.04
CA LEU A 122 17.84 -7.13 8.27
C LEU A 122 17.82 -6.62 9.71
N GLU A 123 16.65 -6.43 10.30
CA GLU A 123 16.50 -6.05 11.72
C GLU A 123 17.08 -7.11 12.66
N ASP A 124 16.79 -8.39 12.40
CA ASP A 124 17.29 -9.51 13.19
C ASP A 124 18.82 -9.64 13.13
N GLU A 125 19.46 -9.19 12.05
CA GLU A 125 20.91 -9.22 11.86
C GLU A 125 21.61 -7.97 12.39
N SER A 126 20.91 -6.85 12.54
CA SER A 126 21.47 -5.58 13.00
C SER A 126 21.24 -5.37 14.50
N GLU A 127 22.28 -5.51 15.32
CA GLU A 127 22.16 -5.22 16.77
C GLU A 127 22.12 -3.70 17.09
N ASP A 128 22.38 -2.78 16.14
CA ASP A 128 22.70 -1.38 16.49
C ASP A 128 22.46 -0.30 15.40
N THR A 129 21.61 -0.51 14.38
CA THR A 129 21.35 0.55 13.37
C THR A 129 19.97 1.18 13.51
N GLU A 130 19.92 2.40 14.07
CA GLU A 130 18.81 3.35 14.05
C GLU A 130 18.49 3.87 12.63
N GLU A 131 18.62 3.04 11.59
CA GLU A 131 18.23 3.44 10.23
C GLU A 131 16.77 3.05 10.00
N ASP A 132 15.86 3.98 10.34
CA ASP A 132 14.41 3.82 10.19
C ASP A 132 13.95 3.67 8.72
N VAL A 133 14.87 3.77 7.75
CA VAL A 133 14.56 3.73 6.32
C VAL A 133 15.47 2.74 5.59
N TYR A 134 14.89 1.65 5.12
CA TYR A 134 15.61 0.63 4.39
C TYR A 134 15.77 0.98 2.90
N THR A 135 16.89 0.58 2.31
CA THR A 135 17.07 0.59 0.85
C THR A 135 16.88 -0.84 0.34
N LEU A 136 15.85 -1.06 -0.47
CA LEU A 136 15.53 -2.39 -0.99
C LEU A 136 16.27 -2.70 -2.28
N GLU A 137 16.60 -3.98 -2.46
CA GLU A 137 17.18 -4.47 -3.70
C GLU A 137 16.18 -4.34 -4.87
N PRO A 138 16.65 -4.08 -6.11
CA PRO A 138 15.80 -3.92 -7.28
C PRO A 138 14.85 -5.09 -7.55
N GLU A 139 15.21 -6.32 -7.14
CA GLU A 139 14.38 -7.52 -7.33
C GLU A 139 13.15 -7.57 -6.42
N LEU A 140 13.15 -6.81 -5.33
CA LEU A 140 12.05 -6.70 -4.36
C LEU A 140 11.13 -5.52 -4.65
N LEU A 141 11.50 -4.68 -5.61
CA LEU A 141 10.77 -3.49 -6.00
C LEU A 141 9.72 -3.82 -7.07
N ILE A 142 8.59 -3.12 -7.01
CA ILE A 142 7.53 -3.25 -8.00
C ILE A 142 7.96 -2.50 -9.27
N PRO A 143 7.91 -3.13 -10.46
CA PRO A 143 8.24 -2.46 -11.71
C PRO A 143 7.31 -1.26 -11.97
N PRO A 144 7.83 -0.12 -12.47
CA PRO A 144 7.02 1.05 -12.79
C PRO A 144 5.88 0.77 -13.76
N GLU A 145 6.08 -0.14 -14.71
CA GLU A 145 5.07 -0.56 -15.68
C GLU A 145 3.89 -1.25 -14.98
N THR A 146 4.17 -2.09 -13.99
CA THR A 146 3.17 -2.77 -13.16
C THR A 146 2.37 -1.76 -12.33
N ILE A 147 3.06 -0.78 -11.71
CA ILE A 147 2.41 0.29 -10.95
C ILE A 147 1.49 1.10 -11.88
N ASN A 148 1.99 1.49 -13.05
CA ASN A 148 1.21 2.27 -14.02
C ASN A 148 0.01 1.47 -14.56
N TYR A 149 0.17 0.18 -14.82
CA TYR A 149 -0.93 -0.68 -15.24
C TYR A 149 -2.04 -0.74 -14.18
N LEU A 150 -1.69 -1.05 -12.92
CA LEU A 150 -2.65 -1.13 -11.83
C LEU A 150 -3.30 0.22 -11.52
N HIS A 151 -2.52 1.30 -11.59
CA HIS A 151 -3.03 2.66 -11.42
C HIS A 151 -4.15 2.99 -12.41
N ASN A 152 -4.01 2.56 -13.67
CA ASN A 152 -5.00 2.82 -14.72
C ASN A 152 -6.08 1.71 -14.82
N ALA A 153 -5.99 0.66 -14.02
CA ALA A 153 -6.96 -0.43 -14.05
C ALA A 153 -8.30 0.01 -13.46
N GLU A 154 -9.41 -0.27 -14.16
CA GLU A 154 -10.76 0.09 -13.73
C GLU A 154 -11.17 -0.67 -12.47
N GLU A 155 -10.61 -1.86 -12.24
CA GLU A 155 -10.88 -2.65 -11.05
C GLU A 155 -10.26 -2.06 -9.77
N CYS A 156 -9.27 -1.16 -9.90
CA CYS A 156 -8.67 -0.46 -8.78
C CYS A 156 -9.51 0.78 -8.42
N ALA A 157 -10.25 0.67 -7.32
CA ALA A 157 -11.15 1.71 -6.82
C ALA A 157 -10.39 2.91 -6.25
N SER A 158 -10.95 4.11 -6.36
CA SER A 158 -10.51 5.24 -5.53
C SER A 158 -10.95 5.04 -4.06
N PRO A 159 -10.37 5.77 -3.09
CA PRO A 159 -10.85 5.74 -1.71
C PRO A 159 -12.35 6.02 -1.58
N GLU A 160 -12.89 7.00 -2.32
CA GLU A 160 -14.31 7.31 -2.32
C GLU A 160 -15.17 6.17 -2.87
N ASP A 161 -14.73 5.58 -4.00
CA ASP A 161 -15.42 4.44 -4.60
C ASP A 161 -15.45 3.25 -3.65
N PHE A 162 -14.32 2.97 -3.00
CA PHE A 162 -14.21 1.91 -2.02
C PHE A 162 -15.18 2.14 -0.85
N LEU A 163 -15.21 3.35 -0.26
CA LEU A 163 -16.11 3.67 0.85
C LEU A 163 -17.58 3.51 0.44
N ARG A 164 -17.93 3.95 -0.77
CA ARG A 164 -19.29 3.79 -1.32
C ARG A 164 -19.67 2.32 -1.47
N ILE A 165 -18.77 1.48 -1.98
CA ILE A 165 -18.98 0.03 -2.12
C ILE A 165 -19.11 -0.61 -0.73
N TYR A 166 -18.20 -0.29 0.19
CA TYR A 166 -18.17 -0.84 1.55
C TYR A 166 -19.44 -0.51 2.33
N LEU A 167 -19.95 0.73 2.22
CA LEU A 167 -21.15 1.20 2.89
C LEU A 167 -22.46 0.82 2.17
N SER A 168 -22.37 0.29 0.94
CA SER A 168 -23.53 -0.19 0.16
C SER A 168 -23.46 -1.71 0.01
N PRO A 169 -23.69 -2.48 1.09
CA PRO A 169 -23.76 -3.92 0.96
C PRO A 169 -24.84 -4.25 -0.05
N ALA A 170 -24.47 -4.95 -1.13
CA ALA A 170 -25.44 -5.47 -2.08
C ALA A 170 -26.45 -6.29 -1.27
N GLN A 171 -27.70 -5.84 -1.21
CA GLN A 171 -28.79 -6.67 -0.71
C GLN A 171 -28.96 -7.77 -1.75
N PRO A 172 -28.57 -9.03 -1.50
CA PRO A 172 -29.03 -10.08 -2.39
C PRO A 172 -30.56 -10.04 -2.28
N ALA A 173 -31.24 -9.83 -3.42
CA ALA A 173 -32.67 -10.06 -3.45
C ALA A 173 -32.88 -11.51 -3.00
N LEU A 174 -33.48 -11.70 -1.83
CA LEU A 174 -34.02 -12.98 -1.42
C LEU A 174 -35.21 -13.23 -2.33
N ASP A 175 -34.95 -13.72 -3.54
CA ASP A 175 -35.99 -14.28 -4.40
C ASP A 175 -36.67 -15.39 -3.59
N SER A 176 -37.95 -15.15 -3.31
CA SER A 176 -38.82 -15.99 -2.45
C SER A 176 -39.30 -17.25 -3.15
#